data_AF-A0AAD1ZL71-F1
#
_entry.id   AF-A0AAD1ZL71-F1
#
_cell.length_a   1.000
_cell.length_b   1.000
_cell.length_c   1.000
_cell.angle_alpha   90.00
_cell.angle_beta   90.00
_cell.angle_gamma   90.00
#
_symmetry.space_group_name_H-M   'P 1'
#
loop_
_entity.id
_entity.type
_entity.pdbx_description
1 polymer ?
#
loop_
_entity_poly.entity_id
_entity_poly.type
_entity_poly.pdbx_seq_one_letter_code
_entity_poly.pdbx_strand_id
1 'polypeptide(L)'
;MRPNPSLSGATSSCRDSFIGLWDDCINRIVSTFCSIEMVFIRKSSLSLAETVQDQWPNVTGFLRNFCLWRGEETNQLREGHLDPSSSIVDKLLWTYMDLPYILGYYAVGYIVTFCALNRLQDRVIRTDLYTVDLSTPAERIKALVPCWRIAGLLSWLADRCYNFITNGNSYKVVPYSDFEIIDLGDGNIAEMTPNTVNRLFSSKRKWAAVKEIYDFLDHRIPHAEFIIRSSEKYLAMDKVMKKINRESEWFITGFDEAMGAPQLNPNRGVATRKHAPEMGRGLHGVKVDVWEVGQLVKTCGLVGVPKLLRELQNRCLDHNPEQRPTAADCYHHLLQLQSSISAVATGEYLTPAV
;
A
#
# COMPACT_ATOMS: atom_id res chain seq x y z
N MET A 1 -11.02 44.08 34.33
CA MET A 1 -10.06 42.98 34.59
C MET A 1 -10.78 41.90 35.39
N ARG A 2 -11.12 40.77 34.76
CA ARG A 2 -11.58 39.56 35.44
C ARG A 2 -10.44 38.54 35.35
N PRO A 3 -10.00 37.92 36.46
CA PRO A 3 -8.99 36.88 36.39
C PRO A 3 -9.65 35.59 35.90
N ASN A 4 -9.10 34.98 34.85
CA ASN A 4 -9.51 33.65 34.41
C ASN A 4 -9.03 32.62 35.45
N PRO A 5 -9.92 31.77 35.99
CA PRO A 5 -9.51 30.68 36.86
C PRO A 5 -9.11 29.46 36.01
N SER A 6 -8.17 28.67 36.57
CA SER A 6 -7.70 27.34 36.15
C SER A 6 -6.60 27.24 35.08
N LEU A 7 -5.43 27.81 35.38
CA LEU A 7 -4.20 27.01 35.27
C LEU A 7 -4.17 26.04 36.47
N SER A 8 -4.79 24.89 36.32
CA SER A 8 -4.52 23.72 37.17
C SER A 8 -3.72 22.74 36.33
N GLY A 9 -2.49 22.45 36.77
CA GLY A 9 -1.57 21.54 36.11
C GLY A 9 -2.20 20.16 35.92
N ALA A 10 -2.74 19.94 34.72
CA ALA A 10 -2.91 18.61 34.17
C ALA A 10 -1.68 18.36 33.30
N THR A 11 -0.74 17.55 33.79
CA THR A 11 0.25 16.89 32.94
C THR A 11 -0.52 16.09 31.89
N SER A 12 -0.70 16.68 30.70
CA SER A 12 -1.24 15.94 29.57
C SER A 12 -0.21 14.92 29.13
N SER A 13 -0.35 13.69 29.60
CA SER A 13 0.62 12.60 29.45
C SER A 13 0.61 11.92 28.08
N CYS A 14 -0.08 12.52 27.09
CA CYS A 14 -0.34 11.93 25.79
C CYS A 14 0.24 12.77 24.64
N ARG A 15 0.88 12.08 23.67
CA ARG A 15 1.36 12.61 22.39
C ARG A 15 0.35 13.54 21.72
N ASP A 16 -0.93 13.20 21.81
CA ASP A 16 -2.02 13.91 21.14
C ASP A 16 -2.14 15.38 21.54
N SER A 17 -1.64 15.75 22.72
CA SER A 17 -1.61 17.15 23.16
C SER A 17 -0.62 18.04 22.40
N PHE A 18 0.40 17.44 21.80
CA PHE A 18 1.41 18.16 21.01
C PHE A 18 1.09 18.17 19.51
N ILE A 19 0.16 17.34 19.04
CA ILE A 19 -0.19 17.22 17.61
C ILE A 19 -0.56 18.57 17.01
N GLY A 20 -1.46 19.32 17.65
CA GLY A 20 -1.85 20.64 17.16
C GLY A 20 -0.67 21.61 17.05
N LEU A 21 0.28 21.54 18.00
CA LEU A 21 1.49 22.38 17.96
C LEU A 21 2.39 22.01 16.79
N TRP A 22 2.70 20.72 16.59
CA TRP A 22 3.54 20.27 15.47
C TRP A 22 2.86 20.55 14.13
N ASP A 23 1.56 20.32 14.01
CA ASP A 23 0.82 20.58 12.78
C ASP A 23 0.79 22.07 12.44
N ASP A 24 0.51 22.94 13.41
CA ASP A 24 0.43 24.37 13.16
C ASP A 24 1.79 25.05 12.98
N CYS A 25 2.84 24.56 13.66
CA CYS A 25 4.18 25.17 13.59
C CYS A 25 5.06 24.57 12.48
N ILE A 26 4.78 23.34 12.04
CA ILE A 26 5.63 22.61 11.09
C ILE A 26 4.84 22.23 9.85
N ASN A 27 3.91 21.27 9.94
CA ASN A 27 3.29 20.65 8.75
C ASN A 27 2.47 21.66 7.93
N ARG A 28 1.65 22.49 8.57
CA ARG A 28 0.86 23.54 7.91
C ARG A 28 1.75 24.60 7.29
N ILE A 29 2.86 24.96 7.93
CA ILE A 29 3.80 25.98 7.45
C ILE A 29 4.57 25.46 6.23
N VAL A 30 5.11 24.24 6.30
CA VAL A 30 5.77 23.59 5.16
C VAL A 30 4.80 23.48 3.97
N SER A 31 3.57 23.05 4.22
CA SER A 31 2.50 23.00 3.20
C SER A 31 2.25 24.37 2.56
N THR A 32 2.13 25.40 3.39
CA THR A 32 1.83 26.78 2.93
C THR A 32 2.96 27.35 2.07
N PHE A 33 4.22 27.04 2.39
CA PHE A 33 5.36 27.52 1.60
C PHE A 33 5.67 26.65 0.37
N CYS A 34 5.05 25.48 0.25
CA CYS A 34 5.29 24.58 -0.86
C CYS A 34 4.55 25.08 -2.11
N SER A 35 5.22 25.10 -3.27
CA SER A 35 4.58 25.47 -4.54
C SER A 35 3.73 24.34 -5.13
N ILE A 36 3.83 23.14 -4.56
CA ILE A 36 3.09 21.95 -4.96
C ILE A 36 2.18 21.57 -3.79
N GLU A 37 0.93 21.20 -4.11
CA GLU A 37 -0.02 20.71 -3.11
C GLU A 37 0.56 19.53 -2.32
N MET A 38 0.53 19.66 -1.00
CA MET A 38 0.95 18.62 -0.07
C MET A 38 -0.25 17.96 0.57
N VAL A 39 -0.35 16.64 0.44
CA VAL A 39 -1.36 15.83 1.16
C VAL A 39 -0.71 15.19 2.36
N PHE A 40 -1.23 15.45 3.56
CA PHE A 40 -0.72 14.87 4.80
C PHE A 40 -1.58 13.72 5.27
N ILE A 41 -0.94 12.63 5.68
CA ILE A 41 -1.59 11.51 6.35
C ILE A 41 -0.96 11.32 7.72
N ARG A 42 -1.79 11.30 8.75
CA ARG A 42 -1.39 11.15 10.15
C ARG A 42 -1.88 9.82 10.70
N LYS A 43 -0.99 9.08 11.35
CA LYS A 43 -1.31 7.82 12.02
C LYS A 43 -2.17 8.10 13.26
N SER A 44 -3.37 7.52 13.32
CA SER A 44 -4.28 7.67 14.46
C SER A 44 -3.68 7.09 15.75
N SER A 45 -3.88 7.77 16.89
CA SER A 45 -3.43 7.29 18.22
C SER A 45 -4.15 6.03 18.70
N LEU A 46 -5.26 5.65 18.05
CA LEU A 46 -5.96 4.39 18.26
C LEU A 46 -5.24 3.18 17.63
N SER A 47 -4.18 3.40 16.85
CA SER A 47 -3.24 2.35 16.45
C SER A 47 -2.46 1.93 17.69
N LEU A 48 -3.11 1.10 18.51
CA LEU A 48 -2.62 0.66 19.80
C LEU A 48 -1.31 -0.11 19.59
N ALA A 49 -0.22 0.52 20.01
CA ALA A 49 1.03 -0.11 20.33
C ALA A 49 0.76 -1.37 21.16
N GLU A 50 1.03 -2.54 20.58
CA GLU A 50 1.55 -3.76 21.25
C GLU A 50 1.51 -4.99 20.33
N THR A 51 0.82 -4.94 19.21
CA THR A 51 0.97 -5.97 18.17
C THR A 51 1.35 -5.30 16.86
N VAL A 52 2.44 -5.79 16.28
CA VAL A 52 3.05 -5.36 15.01
C VAL A 52 4.10 -4.27 15.18
N GLN A 53 5.33 -4.62 14.82
CA GLN A 53 6.51 -3.77 14.74
C GLN A 53 6.10 -2.48 14.03
N ASP A 54 6.12 -1.33 14.71
CA ASP A 54 5.67 -0.07 14.14
C ASP A 54 6.53 0.25 12.91
N GLN A 55 6.01 0.04 11.71
CA GLN A 55 6.75 0.22 10.46
C GLN A 55 6.54 1.60 9.85
N TRP A 56 5.68 2.47 10.41
CA TRP A 56 5.30 3.72 9.74
C TRP A 56 5.57 4.97 10.55
N PRO A 57 5.97 6.06 9.89
CA PRO A 57 6.11 7.34 10.56
C PRO A 57 4.75 7.85 11.04
N ASN A 58 4.75 8.64 12.11
CA ASN A 58 3.52 9.23 12.64
C ASN A 58 2.85 10.21 11.66
N VAL A 59 3.63 10.86 10.81
CA VAL A 59 3.17 11.78 9.77
C VAL A 59 3.87 11.48 8.46
N THR A 60 3.10 11.49 7.37
CA THR A 60 3.62 11.44 6.00
C THR A 60 3.06 12.62 5.21
N GLY A 61 3.87 13.20 4.35
CA GLY A 61 3.47 14.24 3.40
C GLY A 61 3.80 13.84 1.97
N PHE A 62 2.78 13.90 1.11
CA PHE A 62 2.85 13.49 -0.29
C PHE A 62 2.84 14.70 -1.21
N LEU A 63 3.75 14.70 -2.19
CA LEU A 63 3.79 15.67 -3.28
C LEU A 63 3.79 14.91 -4.60
N ARG A 64 2.85 15.21 -5.50
CA ARG A 64 2.66 14.45 -6.76
C ARG A 64 2.58 12.92 -6.52
N ASN A 65 1.94 12.51 -5.43
CA ASN A 65 1.82 11.11 -4.97
C ASN A 65 3.13 10.44 -4.48
N PHE A 66 4.22 11.19 -4.31
CA PHE A 66 5.45 10.71 -3.68
C PHE A 66 5.52 11.15 -2.22
N CYS A 67 5.72 10.20 -1.30
CA CYS A 67 5.98 10.49 0.11
C CYS A 67 7.38 11.09 0.28
N LEU A 68 7.53 12.41 0.22
CA LEU A 68 8.85 13.08 0.32
C LEU A 68 9.07 13.77 1.67
N TRP A 69 8.04 13.75 2.52
CA TRP A 69 8.03 14.36 3.84
C TRP A 69 7.61 13.33 4.90
N ARG A 70 8.38 13.23 6.00
CA ARG A 70 8.11 12.28 7.10
C ARG A 70 8.27 12.93 8.47
N GLY A 71 7.42 12.53 9.41
CA GLY A 71 7.45 12.99 10.79
C GLY A 71 7.33 11.83 11.78
N GLU A 72 8.22 11.76 12.77
CA GLU A 72 8.14 10.83 13.89
C GLU A 72 8.10 11.59 15.22
N GLU A 73 7.09 11.32 16.05
CA GLU A 73 6.65 12.23 17.10
C GLU A 73 6.33 11.50 18.42
N THR A 74 6.98 11.91 19.50
CA THR A 74 6.66 11.45 20.86
C THR A 74 6.49 12.62 21.82
N ASN A 75 5.70 12.45 22.87
CA ASN A 75 5.62 13.46 23.94
C ASN A 75 6.85 13.45 24.83
N GLN A 76 7.39 12.27 25.13
CA GLN A 76 8.55 12.10 26.00
C GLN A 76 9.31 10.82 25.65
N LEU A 77 10.61 10.81 25.90
CA LEU A 77 11.40 9.57 25.86
C LEU A 77 11.04 8.72 27.09
N ARG A 78 10.71 7.45 26.85
CA ARG A 78 10.47 6.46 27.90
C ARG A 78 11.51 5.36 27.77
N GLU A 79 11.99 4.87 28.90
CA GLU A 79 12.94 3.76 28.94
C GLU A 79 12.29 2.51 28.31
N GLY A 80 12.96 1.94 27.30
CA GLY A 80 12.46 0.79 26.53
C GLY A 80 11.68 1.12 25.24
N HIS A 81 11.37 2.39 24.96
CA HIS A 81 10.77 2.80 23.68
C HIS A 81 11.84 3.26 22.69
N LEU A 82 11.69 2.93 21.40
CA LEU A 82 12.59 3.41 20.35
C LEU A 82 12.57 4.94 20.29
N ASP A 83 13.75 5.55 20.22
CA ASP A 83 13.91 6.98 20.02
C ASP A 83 13.31 7.37 18.65
N PRO A 84 12.43 8.40 18.56
CA PRO A 84 11.92 8.93 17.30
C PRO A 84 13.00 9.13 16.23
N SER A 85 14.20 9.53 16.67
CA SER A 85 15.33 9.79 15.78
C SER A 85 15.85 8.52 15.08
N SER A 86 15.77 7.36 15.74
CA SER A 86 16.15 6.05 15.17
C SER A 86 14.96 5.41 14.45
N SER A 87 13.77 5.52 15.04
CA SER A 87 12.50 5.02 14.50
C SER A 87 12.25 5.52 13.07
N ILE A 88 12.46 6.82 12.79
CA ILE A 88 12.25 7.38 11.45
C ILE A 88 13.17 6.75 10.37
N VAL A 89 14.35 6.25 10.75
CA VAL A 89 15.30 5.57 9.86
C VAL A 89 14.91 4.11 9.67
N ASP A 90 14.63 3.41 10.77
CA ASP A 90 14.30 1.98 10.77
C ASP A 90 13.01 1.68 9.99
N LYS A 91 12.11 2.66 9.93
CA LYS A 91 10.82 2.61 9.22
C LYS A 91 10.89 2.99 7.74
N LEU A 92 12.06 3.41 7.23
CA LEU A 92 12.21 3.85 5.85
C LEU A 92 12.83 2.74 4.99
N LEU A 93 12.08 2.29 3.98
CA LEU A 93 12.64 1.50 2.89
C LEU A 93 12.96 2.41 1.70
N TRP A 94 14.21 2.42 1.25
CA TRP A 94 14.61 3.34 0.18
C TRP A 94 14.11 2.91 -1.21
N THR A 95 13.05 3.57 -1.69
CA THR A 95 12.41 3.32 -2.99
C THR A 95 12.51 4.51 -3.96
N TYR A 96 13.23 5.56 -3.58
CA TYR A 96 13.32 6.83 -4.31
C TYR A 96 14.48 6.87 -5.33
N MET A 97 14.91 5.71 -5.84
CA MET A 97 15.97 5.60 -6.84
C MET A 97 17.27 6.32 -6.40
N ASP A 98 17.80 7.22 -7.23
CA ASP A 98 19.00 8.05 -7.03
C ASP A 98 18.68 9.43 -6.45
N LEU A 99 17.50 9.63 -5.85
CA LEU A 99 17.21 10.88 -5.15
C LEU A 99 18.29 11.12 -4.07
N PRO A 100 18.81 12.35 -3.92
CA PRO A 100 19.93 12.59 -3.00
C PRO A 100 19.53 12.43 -1.53
N TYR A 101 18.29 12.79 -1.21
CA TYR A 101 17.69 12.65 0.11
C TYR A 101 16.17 12.84 0.01
N ILE A 102 15.45 12.37 1.02
CA ILE A 102 14.11 12.86 1.36
C ILE A 102 14.18 13.65 2.67
N LEU A 103 13.14 14.43 2.96
CA LEU A 103 13.14 15.33 4.12
C LEU A 103 12.17 14.83 5.19
N GLY A 104 12.47 15.18 6.42
CA GLY A 104 11.58 14.89 7.53
C GLY A 104 11.95 15.60 8.81
N TYR A 105 11.28 15.23 9.88
CA TYR A 105 11.59 15.69 11.22
C TYR A 105 11.30 14.58 12.23
N TYR A 106 11.95 14.67 13.38
CA TYR A 106 11.51 13.96 14.57
C TYR A 106 11.28 14.94 15.72
N ALA A 107 10.31 14.62 16.57
CA ALA A 107 9.87 15.49 17.65
C ALA A 107 9.80 14.76 19.00
N VAL A 108 10.27 15.43 20.04
CA VAL A 108 10.16 15.02 21.44
C VAL A 108 9.58 16.19 22.23
N GLY A 109 8.28 16.13 22.50
CA GLY A 109 7.54 17.22 23.13
C GLY A 109 7.66 18.52 22.33
N TYR A 110 8.27 19.56 22.91
CA TYR A 110 8.47 20.84 22.23
C TYR A 110 9.67 20.87 21.28
N ILE A 111 10.61 19.93 21.40
CA ILE A 111 11.83 19.91 20.61
C ILE A 111 11.57 19.21 19.28
N VAL A 112 11.80 19.92 18.17
CA VAL A 112 11.69 19.39 16.81
C VAL A 112 13.04 19.48 16.14
N THR A 113 13.51 18.38 15.56
CA THR A 113 14.72 18.34 14.75
C THR A 113 14.38 17.96 13.32
N PHE A 114 14.64 18.86 12.39
CA PHE A 114 14.58 18.59 10.96
C PHE A 114 15.77 17.75 10.53
N CYS A 115 15.54 16.80 9.63
CA CYS A 115 16.56 15.90 9.14
C CYS A 115 16.41 15.62 7.63
N ALA A 116 17.52 15.23 7.02
CA ALA A 116 17.55 14.63 5.69
C ALA A 116 17.85 13.13 5.84
N LEU A 117 17.13 12.31 5.07
CA LEU A 117 17.32 10.86 5.01
C LEU A 117 17.88 10.53 3.63
N ASN A 118 19.04 9.88 3.56
CA ASN A 118 19.68 9.46 2.31
C ASN A 118 20.06 7.98 2.34
N ARG A 119 20.32 7.40 1.16
CA ARG A 119 20.84 6.02 1.05
C ARG A 119 22.34 6.01 0.80
N LEU A 120 23.07 5.30 1.66
CA LEU A 120 24.48 4.96 1.46
C LEU A 120 24.65 3.44 1.54
N GLN A 121 25.14 2.81 0.47
CA GLN A 121 25.46 1.37 0.45
C GLN A 121 24.33 0.48 1.01
N ASP A 122 23.09 0.73 0.57
CA ASP A 122 21.87 0.03 1.00
C ASP A 122 21.45 0.22 2.46
N ARG A 123 22.00 1.23 3.14
CA ARG A 123 21.52 1.69 4.45
C ARG A 123 20.98 3.10 4.36
N VAL A 124 19.93 3.36 5.11
CA VAL A 124 19.40 4.73 5.29
C VAL A 124 20.24 5.42 6.36
N ILE A 125 20.67 6.65 6.07
CA ILE A 125 21.40 7.51 6.99
C ILE A 125 20.58 8.78 7.22
N ARG A 126 20.42 9.14 8.49
CA ARG A 126 19.84 10.42 8.93
C ARG A 126 20.94 11.45 9.13
N THR A 127 20.72 12.65 8.59
CA THR A 127 21.55 13.83 8.85
C THR A 127 20.67 14.91 9.48
N ASP A 128 20.99 15.34 10.69
CA ASP A 128 20.25 16.39 11.38
C ASP A 128 20.61 17.75 10.78
N LEU A 129 19.58 18.52 10.42
CA LEU A 129 19.73 19.79 9.69
C LEU A 129 19.58 21.00 10.63
N TYR A 130 18.53 20.98 11.46
CA TYR A 130 18.21 22.10 12.34
C TYR A 130 17.28 21.65 13.48
N THR A 131 17.54 22.12 14.69
CA THR A 131 16.70 21.86 15.86
C THR A 131 16.07 23.16 16.35
N VAL A 132 14.78 23.10 16.69
CA VAL A 132 14.01 24.20 17.24
C VAL A 132 13.21 23.76 18.47
N ASP A 133 13.06 24.66 19.43
CA ASP A 133 12.21 24.46 20.60
C ASP A 133 10.90 25.25 20.45
N LEU A 134 9.78 24.56 20.24
CA LEU A 134 8.46 25.18 20.04
C LEU A 134 7.81 25.67 21.35
N SER A 135 8.52 25.64 22.48
CA SER A 135 8.00 26.09 23.79
C SER A 135 7.59 27.56 23.80
N THR A 136 8.32 28.43 23.08
CA THR A 136 8.06 29.89 23.06
C THR A 136 7.60 30.41 21.70
N PRO A 137 6.79 31.50 21.64
CA PRO A 137 6.38 32.10 20.38
C PRO A 137 7.54 32.59 19.51
N ALA A 138 8.61 33.10 20.12
CA ALA A 138 9.78 33.59 19.38
C ALA A 138 10.47 32.46 18.61
N GLU A 139 10.64 31.30 19.23
CA GLU A 139 11.22 30.13 18.57
C GLU A 139 10.27 29.53 17.51
N ARG A 140 8.96 29.58 17.71
CA ARG A 140 7.98 29.20 16.68
C ARG A 140 8.10 30.06 15.42
N ILE A 141 8.36 31.36 15.58
CA ILE A 141 8.62 32.25 14.44
C ILE A 141 9.95 31.88 13.76
N LYS A 142 10.99 31.53 14.52
CA LYS A 142 12.25 31.06 13.93
C LYS A 142 12.08 29.77 13.11
N ALA A 143 11.12 28.91 13.47
CA ALA A 143 10.80 27.70 12.71
C ALA A 143 10.29 27.99 11.27
N LEU A 144 9.81 29.21 10.98
CA LEU A 144 9.40 29.59 9.63
C LEU A 144 10.53 29.45 8.59
N VAL A 145 11.76 29.79 8.98
CA VAL A 145 12.92 29.78 8.08
C VAL A 145 13.28 28.37 7.59
N PRO A 146 13.50 27.37 8.46
CA PRO A 146 13.73 26.00 8.00
C PRO A 146 12.52 25.44 7.24
N CYS A 147 11.28 25.72 7.68
CA CYS A 147 10.08 25.26 6.97
C CYS A 147 10.01 25.79 5.53
N TRP A 148 10.30 27.08 5.31
CA TRP A 148 10.33 27.70 3.98
C TRP A 148 11.40 27.06 3.08
N ARG A 149 12.61 26.87 3.61
CA ARG A 149 13.71 26.24 2.85
C ARG A 149 13.39 24.79 2.47
N ILE A 150 12.84 24.03 3.41
CA ILE A 150 12.39 22.65 3.20
C ILE A 150 11.31 22.58 2.14
N ALA A 151 10.29 23.44 2.22
CA ALA A 151 9.19 23.47 1.25
C ALA A 151 9.67 23.74 -0.18
N GLY A 152 10.65 24.65 -0.33
CA GLY A 152 11.33 24.87 -1.60
C GLY A 152 11.99 23.59 -2.11
N LEU A 153 12.83 22.95 -1.29
CA LEU A 153 13.52 21.70 -1.66
C LEU A 153 12.56 20.55 -1.99
N LEU A 154 11.47 20.39 -1.22
CA LEU A 154 10.45 19.37 -1.47
C LEU A 154 9.86 19.48 -2.87
N SER A 155 9.61 20.70 -3.34
CA SER A 155 9.08 20.94 -4.69
C SER A 155 10.06 20.44 -5.78
N TRP A 156 11.35 20.73 -5.63
CA TRP A 156 12.39 20.27 -6.55
C TRP A 156 12.55 18.74 -6.53
N LEU A 157 12.46 18.11 -5.35
CA LEU A 157 12.52 16.65 -5.23
C LEU A 157 11.32 15.99 -5.93
N ALA A 158 10.12 16.56 -5.77
CA ALA A 158 8.90 16.07 -6.41
C ALA A 158 8.99 16.15 -7.95
N ASP A 159 9.50 17.26 -8.48
CA ASP A 159 9.69 17.42 -9.93
C ASP A 159 10.76 16.45 -10.46
N ARG A 160 11.83 16.17 -9.70
CA ARG A 160 12.80 15.13 -10.06
C ARG A 160 12.16 13.75 -10.11
N CYS A 161 11.34 13.39 -9.13
CA CYS A 161 10.59 12.13 -9.13
C CYS A 161 9.64 12.02 -10.33
N TYR A 162 8.93 13.10 -10.63
CA TYR A 162 8.02 13.16 -11.78
C TYR A 162 8.77 12.97 -13.12
N ASN A 163 9.94 13.59 -13.25
CA ASN A 163 10.78 13.45 -14.44
C ASN A 163 11.31 12.02 -14.66
N PHE A 164 11.46 11.21 -13.60
CA PHE A 164 11.79 9.80 -13.75
C PHE A 164 10.65 9.01 -14.39
N ILE A 165 9.39 9.36 -14.12
CA ILE A 165 8.22 8.73 -14.73
C ILE A 165 8.14 9.11 -16.21
N THR A 166 8.24 10.39 -16.53
CA THR A 166 7.96 10.90 -17.89
C THR A 166 9.05 10.57 -18.90
N ASN A 167 10.31 10.46 -18.46
CA ASN A 167 11.45 10.16 -19.33
C ASN A 167 11.89 8.69 -19.28
N GLY A 168 11.20 7.84 -18.52
CA GLY A 168 11.53 6.42 -18.39
C GLY A 168 11.04 5.61 -19.59
N ASN A 169 11.93 4.83 -20.23
CA ASN A 169 11.50 3.69 -21.05
C ASN A 169 10.66 2.74 -20.19
N SER A 170 9.63 2.11 -20.78
CA SER A 170 8.59 1.27 -20.15
C SER A 170 9.07 0.07 -19.32
N TYR A 171 10.39 -0.12 -19.18
CA TYR A 171 11.06 -1.23 -18.49
C TYR A 171 11.96 -0.79 -17.31
N LYS A 172 11.98 0.50 -16.93
CA LYS A 172 12.78 0.96 -15.78
C LYS A 172 11.96 0.98 -14.49
N VAL A 173 12.61 0.61 -13.37
CA VAL A 173 12.09 0.77 -12.02
C VAL A 173 11.78 2.25 -11.78
N VAL A 174 10.53 2.56 -11.47
CA VAL A 174 10.02 3.91 -11.23
C VAL A 174 10.11 4.19 -9.73
N PRO A 175 10.41 5.41 -9.27
CA PRO A 175 10.25 5.75 -7.86
C PRO A 175 8.80 5.48 -7.43
N TYR A 176 8.61 4.90 -6.26
CA TYR A 176 7.30 4.72 -5.66
C TYR A 176 7.40 4.98 -4.17
N SER A 177 6.30 5.42 -3.55
CA SER A 177 6.25 5.54 -2.10
C SER A 177 6.36 4.15 -1.50
N ASP A 178 7.22 3.95 -0.50
CA ASP A 178 7.30 2.74 0.33
C ASP A 178 6.11 2.60 1.29
N PHE A 179 5.04 3.34 1.02
CA PHE A 179 3.79 3.30 1.76
C PHE A 179 2.62 3.78 0.89
N GLU A 180 1.50 3.05 0.96
CA GLU A 180 0.24 3.41 0.33
C GLU A 180 -0.93 3.03 1.25
N ILE A 181 -1.88 3.95 1.46
CA ILE A 181 -3.15 3.63 2.12
C ILE A 181 -4.25 3.61 1.06
N ILE A 182 -4.99 2.51 1.02
CA ILE A 182 -6.12 2.34 0.12
C ILE A 182 -7.38 2.16 0.98
N ASP A 183 -8.32 3.09 0.87
CA ASP A 183 -9.69 2.90 1.36
C ASP A 183 -10.42 1.97 0.39
N LEU A 184 -10.77 0.78 0.87
CA LEU A 184 -11.47 -0.24 0.08
C LEU A 184 -13.00 -0.09 0.16
N GLY A 185 -13.50 0.91 0.90
CA GLY A 185 -14.92 1.07 1.19
C GLY A 185 -15.40 0.24 2.38
N ASP A 186 -16.63 0.51 2.85
CA ASP A 186 -17.24 -0.16 4.01
C ASP A 186 -16.40 -0.13 5.31
N GLY A 187 -15.56 0.89 5.47
CA GLY A 187 -14.66 1.06 6.62
C GLY A 187 -13.47 0.09 6.63
N ASN A 188 -13.18 -0.57 5.51
CA ASN A 188 -11.98 -1.39 5.34
C ASN A 188 -10.84 -0.53 4.83
N ILE A 189 -9.71 -0.56 5.55
CA ILE A 189 -8.50 0.18 5.17
C ILE A 189 -7.40 -0.82 4.91
N ALA A 190 -6.71 -0.62 3.80
CA ALA A 190 -5.50 -1.33 3.43
C ALA A 190 -4.30 -0.43 3.60
N GLU A 191 -3.27 -0.93 4.23
CA GLU A 191 -2.04 -0.17 4.43
C GLU A 191 -0.89 -1.02 3.90
N MET A 192 -0.28 -0.57 2.82
CA MET A 192 0.69 -1.33 2.04
C MET A 192 2.07 -0.72 2.21
N THR A 193 3.07 -1.57 2.42
CA THR A 193 4.50 -1.27 2.21
C THR A 193 4.98 -2.14 1.05
N PRO A 194 6.23 -1.98 0.56
CA PRO A 194 6.73 -2.79 -0.56
C PRO A 194 6.75 -4.29 -0.26
N ASN A 195 6.73 -4.69 1.01
CA ASN A 195 6.83 -6.08 1.43
C ASN A 195 5.63 -6.58 2.24
N THR A 196 4.85 -5.68 2.86
CA THR A 196 3.77 -6.04 3.79
C THR A 196 2.47 -5.36 3.42
N VAL A 197 1.34 -6.02 3.66
CA VAL A 197 0.00 -5.42 3.58
C VAL A 197 -0.70 -5.67 4.91
N ASN A 198 -1.05 -4.60 5.61
CA ASN A 198 -1.93 -4.67 6.77
C ASN A 198 -3.36 -4.38 6.32
N ARG A 199 -4.30 -5.24 6.72
CA ARG A 199 -5.74 -5.08 6.46
C ARG A 199 -6.48 -4.89 7.77
N LEU A 200 -7.23 -3.80 7.86
CA LEU A 200 -8.16 -3.51 8.94
C LEU A 200 -9.58 -3.80 8.48
N PHE A 201 -10.29 -4.63 9.23
CA PHE A 201 -11.64 -5.08 8.89
C PHE A 201 -12.69 -4.37 9.74
N SER A 202 -13.75 -3.91 9.10
CA SER A 202 -14.88 -3.28 9.80
C SER A 202 -15.77 -4.27 10.57
N SER A 203 -15.61 -5.58 10.35
CA SER A 203 -16.46 -6.62 10.94
C SER A 203 -15.68 -7.86 11.35
N LYS A 204 -15.98 -8.35 12.57
CA LYS A 204 -15.52 -9.64 13.08
C LYS A 204 -15.87 -10.82 12.18
N ARG A 205 -17.04 -10.78 11.55
CA ARG A 205 -17.48 -11.83 10.63
C ARG A 205 -16.63 -11.87 9.37
N LYS A 206 -16.32 -10.70 8.79
CA LYS A 206 -15.44 -10.60 7.61
C LYS A 206 -14.02 -11.07 7.96
N TRP A 207 -13.46 -10.59 9.08
CA TRP A 207 -12.14 -11.02 9.55
C TRP A 207 -12.05 -12.54 9.73
N ALA A 208 -13.03 -13.16 10.40
CA ALA A 208 -13.03 -14.61 10.63
C ALA A 208 -13.13 -15.42 9.33
N ALA A 209 -13.97 -14.99 8.38
CA ALA A 209 -14.11 -15.65 7.09
C ALA A 209 -12.81 -15.59 6.27
N VAL A 210 -12.16 -14.42 6.22
CA VAL A 210 -10.87 -14.27 5.54
C VAL A 210 -9.81 -15.13 6.22
N LYS A 211 -9.81 -15.21 7.55
CA LYS A 211 -8.84 -16.04 8.28
C LYS A 211 -8.99 -17.52 7.91
N GLU A 212 -10.22 -18.00 7.88
CA GLU A 212 -10.54 -19.39 7.52
C GLU A 212 -10.08 -19.73 6.09
N ILE A 213 -10.22 -18.79 5.15
CA ILE A 213 -9.73 -18.95 3.78
C ILE A 213 -8.21 -19.13 3.77
N TYR A 214 -7.45 -18.25 4.42
CA TYR A 214 -5.98 -18.38 4.47
C TYR A 214 -5.53 -19.63 5.22
N ASP A 215 -6.17 -19.96 6.35
CA ASP A 215 -5.89 -21.19 7.09
C ASP A 215 -6.10 -22.43 6.19
N PHE A 216 -7.12 -22.42 5.30
CA PHE A 216 -7.33 -23.49 4.34
C PHE A 216 -6.28 -23.52 3.23
N LEU A 217 -5.93 -22.35 2.69
CA LEU A 217 -5.00 -22.19 1.57
C LEU A 217 -3.57 -22.59 1.94
N ASP A 218 -3.09 -22.17 3.12
CA ASP A 218 -1.74 -22.44 3.63
C ASP A 218 -1.42 -23.95 3.66
N HIS A 219 -2.44 -24.81 3.75
CA HIS A 219 -2.30 -26.26 3.79
C HIS A 219 -2.40 -26.96 2.44
N ARG A 220 -2.89 -26.30 1.38
CA ARG A 220 -3.36 -27.00 0.17
C ARG A 220 -2.92 -26.40 -1.15
N ILE A 221 -2.70 -25.09 -1.24
CA ILE A 221 -2.50 -24.40 -2.51
C ILE A 221 -1.28 -23.49 -2.39
N PRO A 222 -0.28 -23.60 -3.27
CA PRO A 222 0.77 -22.59 -3.35
C PRO A 222 0.18 -21.21 -3.69
N HIS A 223 0.35 -20.23 -2.81
CA HIS A 223 -0.05 -18.84 -3.03
C HIS A 223 1.09 -17.88 -2.66
N ALA A 224 1.01 -16.65 -3.15
CA ALA A 224 2.05 -15.64 -2.92
C ALA A 224 1.85 -14.84 -1.62
N GLU A 225 0.66 -14.91 -1.01
CA GLU A 225 0.29 -14.11 0.16
C GLU A 225 0.26 -14.94 1.43
N PHE A 226 1.06 -14.59 2.44
CA PHE A 226 1.07 -15.32 3.72
C PHE A 226 0.63 -14.44 4.86
N ILE A 227 -0.29 -14.93 5.70
CA ILE A 227 -0.60 -14.27 6.97
C ILE A 227 0.55 -14.55 7.93
N ILE A 228 1.27 -13.50 8.33
CA ILE A 228 2.33 -13.63 9.34
C ILE A 228 1.76 -13.37 10.74
N ARG A 229 0.75 -12.48 10.84
CA ARG A 229 0.10 -12.13 12.10
C ARG A 229 -1.38 -11.85 11.88
N SER A 230 -2.20 -12.20 12.85
CA SER A 230 -3.64 -11.90 12.87
C SER A 230 -4.09 -11.55 14.29
N SER A 231 -4.94 -10.54 14.44
CA SER A 231 -5.52 -10.16 15.73
C SER A 231 -7.04 -10.01 15.65
N GLU A 232 -7.75 -10.89 16.36
CA GLU A 232 -9.22 -10.86 16.47
C GLU A 232 -9.71 -9.64 17.27
N LYS A 233 -8.97 -9.26 18.32
CA LYS A 233 -9.33 -8.12 19.18
C LYS A 233 -9.36 -6.80 18.41
N TYR A 234 -8.46 -6.65 17.45
CA TYR A 234 -8.30 -5.43 16.65
C TYR A 234 -8.81 -5.58 15.21
N LEU A 235 -9.37 -6.74 14.86
CA LEU A 235 -9.85 -7.04 13.51
C LEU A 235 -8.81 -6.71 12.44
N ALA A 236 -7.57 -7.17 12.64
CA ALA A 236 -6.42 -6.84 11.81
C ALA A 236 -5.69 -8.10 11.30
N MET A 237 -5.08 -8.02 10.11
CA MET A 237 -4.23 -9.06 9.53
C MET A 237 -3.03 -8.48 8.79
N ASP A 238 -1.85 -9.00 9.10
CA ASP A 238 -0.61 -8.69 8.39
C ASP A 238 -0.30 -9.78 7.37
N LYS A 239 -0.18 -9.37 6.12
CA LYS A 239 0.20 -10.22 5.01
C LYS A 239 1.57 -9.82 4.49
N VAL A 240 2.34 -10.80 4.02
CA VAL A 240 3.50 -10.55 3.17
C VAL A 240 3.29 -11.22 1.84
N MET A 241 3.62 -10.50 0.78
CA MET A 241 3.67 -11.06 -0.55
C MET A 241 5.09 -11.51 -0.85
N LYS A 242 5.27 -12.81 -1.12
CA LYS A 242 6.58 -13.35 -1.48
C LYS A 242 6.93 -12.87 -2.90
N LYS A 243 7.91 -11.97 -3.02
CA LYS A 243 8.54 -11.66 -4.30
C LYS A 243 9.36 -12.85 -4.77
N ILE A 244 8.98 -13.48 -5.87
CA ILE A 244 9.66 -14.68 -6.39
C ILE A 244 10.54 -14.27 -7.58
N ASN A 245 11.82 -14.60 -7.50
CA ASN A 245 12.84 -14.29 -8.52
C ASN A 245 12.77 -15.21 -9.76
N ARG A 246 11.69 -15.99 -9.95
CA ARG A 246 11.55 -16.95 -11.05
C ARG A 246 10.51 -16.44 -12.03
N GLU A 247 10.94 -16.12 -13.24
CA GLU A 247 10.15 -15.49 -14.32
C GLU A 247 9.01 -16.36 -14.89
N SER A 248 8.69 -17.52 -14.31
CA SER A 248 7.75 -18.49 -14.90
C SER A 248 6.71 -19.08 -13.95
N GLU A 249 6.60 -18.58 -12.71
CA GLU A 249 5.58 -19.03 -11.75
C GLU A 249 4.52 -17.94 -11.52
N TRP A 250 3.26 -18.26 -11.80
CA TRP A 250 2.12 -17.37 -11.56
C TRP A 250 1.37 -17.84 -10.30
N PHE A 251 0.98 -16.89 -9.45
CA PHE A 251 0.24 -17.16 -8.22
C PHE A 251 -1.06 -16.36 -8.20
N ILE A 252 -2.10 -16.93 -7.60
CA ILE A 252 -3.35 -16.22 -7.31
C ILE A 252 -3.14 -15.43 -6.00
N THR A 253 -3.68 -14.21 -5.95
CA THR A 253 -3.60 -13.27 -4.81
C THR A 253 -4.99 -12.67 -4.56
N GLY A 254 -5.14 -11.85 -3.51
CA GLY A 254 -6.38 -11.12 -3.22
C GLY A 254 -7.50 -11.97 -2.59
N PHE A 255 -7.15 -13.02 -1.84
CA PHE A 255 -8.13 -13.95 -1.27
C PHE A 255 -9.03 -13.33 -0.19
N ASP A 256 -8.70 -12.14 0.32
CA ASP A 256 -9.53 -11.39 1.24
C ASP A 256 -10.78 -10.76 0.62
N GLU A 257 -10.80 -10.60 -0.71
CA GLU A 257 -12.01 -10.19 -1.44
C GLU A 257 -12.91 -11.38 -1.77
N ALA A 258 -12.48 -12.61 -1.43
CA ALA A 258 -13.28 -13.80 -1.70
C ALA A 258 -14.54 -13.83 -0.82
N MET A 259 -15.66 -14.14 -1.46
CA MET A 259 -16.95 -14.23 -0.80
C MET A 259 -17.52 -15.63 -0.93
N GLY A 260 -18.29 -16.06 0.08
CA GLY A 260 -19.05 -17.30 0.00
C GLY A 260 -20.08 -17.24 -1.13
N ALA A 261 -20.14 -18.32 -1.92
CA ALA A 261 -21.18 -18.49 -2.93
C ALA A 261 -22.37 -19.29 -2.36
N PRO A 262 -23.63 -18.91 -2.62
CA PRO A 262 -24.04 -17.71 -3.37
C PRO A 262 -23.92 -16.44 -2.53
N GLN A 263 -23.56 -15.33 -3.18
CA GLN A 263 -23.62 -14.00 -2.61
C GLN A 263 -24.99 -13.38 -2.92
N LEU A 264 -25.59 -12.73 -1.92
CA LEU A 264 -26.95 -12.16 -2.00
C LEU A 264 -26.95 -10.64 -2.16
N ASN A 265 -25.88 -9.98 -1.73
CA ASN A 265 -25.80 -8.52 -1.74
C ASN A 265 -25.06 -8.00 -2.98
N PRO A 266 -25.56 -6.92 -3.62
CA PRO A 266 -24.90 -6.29 -4.75
C PRO A 266 -23.59 -5.64 -4.29
N ASN A 267 -22.51 -5.94 -5.00
CA ASN A 267 -21.24 -5.26 -4.77
C ASN A 267 -21.26 -3.90 -5.50
N ARG A 268 -21.87 -2.90 -4.85
CA ARG A 268 -22.13 -1.56 -5.45
C ARG A 268 -20.85 -0.78 -5.77
N GLY A 269 -19.71 -1.13 -5.15
CA GLY A 269 -18.42 -0.46 -5.37
C GLY A 269 -17.64 -0.93 -6.59
N VAL A 270 -17.94 -2.11 -7.15
CA VAL A 270 -17.12 -2.73 -8.22
C VAL A 270 -17.89 -3.01 -9.51
N ALA A 271 -18.97 -2.28 -9.80
CA ALA A 271 -19.65 -2.37 -11.10
C ALA A 271 -18.83 -1.70 -12.23
N THR A 272 -17.63 -2.22 -12.50
CA THR A 272 -16.78 -1.83 -13.61
C THR A 272 -17.01 -2.77 -14.79
N ARG A 273 -16.67 -2.34 -16.03
CA ARG A 273 -16.72 -3.20 -17.23
C ARG A 273 -15.86 -4.48 -17.13
N LYS A 274 -15.07 -4.64 -16.07
CA LYS A 274 -14.20 -5.80 -15.84
C LYS A 274 -14.89 -6.92 -15.05
N HIS A 275 -15.91 -6.62 -14.27
CA HIS A 275 -16.59 -7.66 -13.46
C HIS A 275 -17.80 -8.25 -14.19
N ALA A 276 -18.26 -9.40 -13.71
CA ALA A 276 -19.43 -10.08 -14.27
C ALA A 276 -20.70 -9.22 -14.07
N PRO A 277 -21.58 -9.09 -15.08
CA PRO A 277 -22.74 -8.19 -15.02
C PRO A 277 -23.69 -8.43 -13.84
N GLU A 278 -23.80 -9.68 -13.38
CA GLU A 278 -24.66 -10.07 -12.26
C GLU A 278 -24.15 -9.61 -10.89
N MET A 279 -22.85 -9.29 -10.74
CA MET A 279 -22.29 -8.81 -9.48
C MET A 279 -22.91 -7.48 -9.03
N GLY A 280 -23.31 -6.63 -9.98
CA GLY A 280 -24.03 -5.38 -9.71
C GLY A 280 -25.50 -5.58 -9.33
N ARG A 281 -26.06 -6.78 -9.51
CA ARG A 281 -27.49 -7.09 -9.28
C ARG A 281 -27.76 -7.80 -7.94
N GLY A 282 -26.73 -8.35 -7.32
CA GLY A 282 -26.79 -8.86 -5.94
C GLY A 282 -26.78 -10.36 -5.80
N LEU A 283 -27.53 -11.10 -6.61
CA LEU A 283 -27.47 -12.56 -6.61
C LEU A 283 -26.41 -13.06 -7.60
N HIS A 284 -25.34 -13.68 -7.10
CA HIS A 284 -24.33 -14.30 -7.93
C HIS A 284 -23.66 -15.49 -7.24
N GLY A 285 -23.07 -16.39 -8.04
CA GLY A 285 -22.33 -17.56 -7.57
C GLY A 285 -21.01 -17.72 -8.32
N VAL A 286 -20.42 -18.91 -8.27
CA VAL A 286 -19.06 -19.22 -8.77
C VAL A 286 -18.81 -18.93 -10.25
N LYS A 287 -19.85 -18.65 -11.04
CA LYS A 287 -19.73 -18.29 -12.46
C LYS A 287 -19.14 -16.90 -12.69
N VAL A 288 -19.10 -16.04 -11.66
CA VAL A 288 -18.43 -14.75 -11.74
C VAL A 288 -16.91 -14.91 -11.88
N ASP A 289 -16.32 -15.91 -11.22
CA ASP A 289 -14.89 -16.21 -11.32
C ASP A 289 -14.51 -16.68 -12.74
N VAL A 290 -15.41 -17.44 -13.39
CA VAL A 290 -15.24 -17.87 -14.78
C VAL A 290 -15.23 -16.69 -15.75
N TRP A 291 -16.02 -15.65 -15.47
CA TRP A 291 -15.98 -14.41 -16.26
C TRP A 291 -14.62 -13.71 -16.12
N GLU A 292 -14.06 -13.67 -14.92
CA GLU A 292 -12.73 -13.07 -14.66
C GLU A 292 -11.61 -13.81 -15.40
N VAL A 293 -11.68 -15.15 -15.52
CA VAL A 293 -10.78 -15.91 -16.41
C VAL A 293 -10.86 -15.41 -17.86
N GLY A 294 -12.06 -15.17 -18.37
CA GLY A 294 -12.26 -14.62 -19.71
C GLY A 294 -11.68 -13.22 -19.87
N GLN A 295 -11.81 -12.37 -18.84
CA GLN A 295 -11.19 -11.03 -18.83
C GLN A 295 -9.67 -11.11 -18.76
N LEU A 296 -9.11 -12.06 -18.01
CA LEU A 296 -7.67 -12.30 -17.94
C LEU A 296 -7.12 -12.65 -19.33
N VAL A 297 -7.75 -13.59 -20.03
CA VAL A 297 -7.35 -13.94 -21.41
C VAL A 297 -7.50 -12.76 -22.36
N LYS A 298 -8.58 -11.97 -22.23
CA LYS A 298 -8.79 -10.77 -23.05
C LYS A 298 -7.73 -9.70 -22.85
N THR A 299 -7.18 -9.60 -21.64
CA THR A 299 -6.26 -8.52 -21.22
C THR A 299 -4.81 -8.95 -21.07
N CYS A 300 -4.49 -10.24 -21.26
CA CYS A 300 -3.15 -10.80 -21.10
C CYS A 300 -2.08 -10.24 -22.05
N GLY A 301 -2.45 -9.41 -23.04
CA GLY A 301 -1.51 -8.72 -23.93
C GLY A 301 -0.82 -9.63 -24.96
N LEU A 302 -1.18 -10.91 -25.05
CA LEU A 302 -0.62 -11.84 -26.04
C LEU A 302 -1.05 -11.47 -27.46
N VAL A 303 -0.07 -11.23 -28.33
CA VAL A 303 -0.29 -11.02 -29.77
C VAL A 303 -0.42 -12.39 -30.44
N GLY A 304 -1.49 -12.59 -31.22
CA GLY A 304 -1.71 -13.87 -31.91
C GLY A 304 -2.30 -14.99 -31.03
N VAL A 305 -3.18 -14.64 -30.08
CA VAL A 305 -3.90 -15.60 -29.21
C VAL A 305 -4.43 -16.80 -30.02
N PRO A 306 -4.05 -18.05 -29.68
CA PRO A 306 -4.52 -19.25 -30.36
C PRO A 306 -6.05 -19.29 -30.45
N LYS A 307 -6.60 -19.78 -31.57
CA LYS A 307 -8.06 -19.83 -31.81
C LYS A 307 -8.80 -20.50 -30.65
N LEU A 308 -8.26 -21.63 -30.19
CA LEU A 308 -8.82 -22.40 -29.08
C LEU A 308 -8.84 -21.61 -27.75
N LEU A 309 -7.83 -20.76 -27.49
CA LEU A 309 -7.82 -19.87 -26.32
C LEU A 309 -8.81 -18.71 -26.47
N ARG A 310 -9.03 -18.22 -27.70
CA ARG A 310 -10.04 -17.21 -28.02
C ARG A 310 -11.47 -17.75 -27.90
N GLU A 311 -11.69 -19.01 -28.24
CA GLU A 311 -12.96 -19.71 -28.03
C GLU A 311 -13.28 -19.83 -26.55
N LEU A 312 -12.32 -20.27 -25.73
CA LEU A 312 -12.45 -20.30 -24.27
C LEU A 312 -12.79 -18.90 -23.71
N GLN A 313 -12.06 -17.87 -24.14
CA GLN A 313 -12.32 -16.47 -23.75
C GLN A 313 -13.78 -16.07 -24.01
N ASN A 314 -14.29 -16.34 -25.20
CA ASN A 314 -15.66 -15.97 -25.58
C ASN A 314 -16.71 -16.71 -24.76
N ARG A 315 -16.50 -18.00 -24.47
CA ARG A 315 -17.39 -18.80 -23.62
C ARG A 315 -17.40 -18.34 -22.17
N CYS A 316 -16.25 -17.93 -21.64
CA CYS A 316 -16.14 -17.36 -20.30
C CYS A 316 -16.87 -16.00 -20.16
N LEU A 317 -16.88 -15.20 -21.22
CA LEU A 317 -17.51 -13.87 -21.27
C LEU A 317 -18.98 -13.90 -21.72
N ASP A 318 -19.65 -15.05 -21.65
CA ASP A 318 -21.08 -15.14 -21.94
C ASP A 318 -21.89 -14.36 -20.89
N HIS A 319 -22.86 -13.57 -21.36
CA HIS A 319 -23.70 -12.75 -20.47
C HIS A 319 -24.66 -13.61 -19.65
N ASN A 320 -24.97 -14.82 -20.10
CA ASN A 320 -25.73 -15.79 -19.33
C ASN A 320 -24.78 -16.67 -18.49
N PRO A 321 -24.80 -16.57 -17.15
CA PRO A 321 -23.91 -17.34 -16.27
C PRO A 321 -24.04 -18.86 -16.45
N GLU A 322 -25.22 -19.35 -16.81
CA GLU A 322 -25.49 -20.79 -17.02
C GLU A 322 -24.79 -21.34 -18.27
N GLN A 323 -24.51 -20.49 -19.26
CA GLN A 323 -23.82 -20.89 -20.50
C GLN A 323 -22.30 -20.86 -20.37
N ARG A 324 -21.78 -20.19 -19.32
CA ARG A 324 -20.34 -20.18 -19.05
C ARG A 324 -19.87 -21.60 -18.69
N PRO A 325 -18.65 -21.99 -19.05
CA PRO A 325 -18.07 -23.27 -18.64
C PRO A 325 -17.91 -23.37 -17.11
N THR A 326 -17.66 -24.56 -16.58
CA THR A 326 -17.19 -24.70 -15.20
C THR A 326 -15.68 -24.43 -15.11
N ALA A 327 -15.17 -24.19 -13.90
CA ALA A 327 -13.72 -24.05 -13.69
C ALA A 327 -12.96 -25.32 -14.13
N ALA A 328 -13.55 -26.51 -13.91
CA ALA A 328 -12.99 -27.78 -14.37
C ALA A 328 -12.94 -27.84 -15.91
N ASP A 329 -14.01 -27.43 -16.59
CA ASP A 329 -14.01 -27.37 -18.06
C ASP A 329 -12.94 -26.41 -18.59
N CYS A 330 -12.78 -25.24 -17.96
CA CYS A 330 -11.73 -24.28 -18.31
C CYS A 330 -10.34 -24.92 -18.16
N TYR A 331 -10.10 -25.60 -17.03
CA TYR A 331 -8.85 -26.29 -16.77
C TYR A 331 -8.55 -27.37 -17.83
N HIS A 332 -9.54 -28.20 -18.16
CA HIS A 332 -9.38 -29.22 -19.21
C HIS A 332 -9.08 -28.60 -20.58
N HIS A 333 -9.72 -27.48 -20.93
CA HIS A 333 -9.47 -26.78 -22.18
C HIS A 333 -8.06 -26.19 -22.25
N LEU A 334 -7.55 -25.65 -21.14
CA LEU A 334 -6.18 -25.15 -21.02
C LEU A 334 -5.14 -26.28 -21.11
N LEU A 335 -5.42 -27.46 -20.54
CA LEU A 335 -4.55 -28.63 -20.69
C LEU A 335 -4.47 -29.13 -22.14
N GLN A 336 -5.60 -29.10 -22.86
CA GLN A 336 -5.63 -29.43 -24.30
C GLN A 336 -4.79 -28.45 -25.12
N LEU A 337 -4.91 -27.15 -24.82
CA LEU A 337 -4.08 -26.09 -25.41
C LEU A 337 -2.59 -26.35 -25.16
N GLN A 338 -2.19 -26.58 -23.91
CA GLN A 338 -0.79 -26.86 -23.55
C GLN A 338 -0.23 -28.07 -24.31
N SER A 339 -1.03 -29.14 -24.40
CA SER A 339 -0.66 -30.36 -25.12
C SER A 339 -0.46 -30.10 -26.62
N SER A 340 -1.35 -29.31 -27.23
CA SER A 340 -1.26 -28.94 -28.65
C SER A 340 -0.03 -28.09 -28.96
N ILE A 341 0.34 -27.14 -28.08
CA ILE A 341 1.50 -26.28 -28.25
C ILE A 341 2.81 -27.09 -28.07
N SER A 342 2.83 -28.02 -27.12
CA SER A 342 3.99 -28.89 -26.87
C SER A 342 4.22 -29.89 -28.02
N ALA A 343 3.16 -30.36 -28.67
CA ALA A 343 3.24 -31.23 -29.85
C ALA A 343 3.79 -30.49 -31.08
N VAL A 344 3.47 -29.21 -31.25
CA VAL A 344 4.01 -28.38 -32.34
C VAL A 344 5.50 -28.11 -32.14
N ALA A 345 5.93 -27.82 -30.90
CA ALA A 345 7.35 -27.57 -30.59
C ALA A 345 8.26 -28.81 -30.75
N THR A 346 7.70 -30.02 -30.70
CA THR A 346 8.44 -31.27 -30.87
C THR A 346 8.42 -31.80 -32.32
N GLY A 347 7.55 -31.26 -33.18
CA GLY A 347 7.37 -31.70 -34.57
C GLY A 347 8.30 -31.05 -35.61
N GLU A 348 9.10 -30.02 -35.25
CA GLU A 348 9.96 -29.30 -36.20
C GLU A 348 11.32 -29.99 -36.52
N TYR A 349 11.58 -31.20 -36.02
CA TYR A 349 12.85 -31.93 -36.27
C TYR A 349 12.79 -33.06 -37.31
N LEU A 350 11.71 -33.18 -38.11
CA LEU A 350 11.64 -34.18 -39.17
C LEU A 350 11.41 -33.52 -40.53
N THR A 351 12.48 -32.97 -41.12
CA THR A 351 12.55 -32.76 -42.57
C THR A 351 12.68 -34.12 -43.28
N PRO A 352 11.86 -34.44 -44.29
CA PRO A 352 12.10 -35.61 -45.13
C PRO A 352 13.30 -35.32 -46.03
N ALA A 353 14.27 -36.23 -46.02
CA ALA A 353 15.35 -36.25 -47.00
C ALA A 353 14.76 -36.53 -48.40
N VAL A 354 15.07 -35.65 -49.35
CA VAL A 354 15.11 -35.97 -50.78
C VAL A 354 16.40 -35.41 -51.34
#